data_AF-A0A7J3JC67-F1
#
_entry.id   AF-A0A7J3JC67-F1
#
_cell.length_a   1.000
_cell.length_b   1.000
_cell.length_c   1.000
_cell.angle_alpha   90.00
_cell.angle_beta   90.00
_cell.angle_gamma   90.00
#
_symmetry.space_group_name_H-M   'P 1'
#
loop_
_entity.id
_entity.type
_entity.pdbx_description
1 polymer ?
#
loop_
_entity_poly.entity_id
_entity_poly.type
_entity_poly.pdbx_seq_one_letter_code
_entity_poly.pdbx_strand_id
1 'polypeptide(L)' 'MTQKRIDTLAVHAGQESPDSATGARAVPIYQTASYVFKSPEHAANL' A
#
# COMPACT_ATOMS: atom_id res chain seq x y z
N MET A 1 7.36 -21.29 6.65
CA MET A 1 6.68 -20.05 7.09
C MET A 1 5.43 -20.46 7.85
N THR A 2 5.20 -19.92 9.05
CA THR A 2 4.02 -20.29 9.86
C THR A 2 2.77 -19.63 9.29
N GLN A 3 1.75 -20.42 9.00
CA GLN A 3 0.44 -19.91 8.60
C GLN A 3 -0.14 -19.08 9.76
N LYS A 4 -0.47 -17.81 9.49
CA LYS A 4 -1.15 -16.96 10.48
C LYS A 4 -2.61 -17.41 10.64
N ARG A 5 -3.17 -17.18 11.83
CA ARG A 5 -4.58 -17.43 12.13
C ARG A 5 -5.49 -16.41 11.40
N ILE A 6 -6.74 -16.78 11.16
CA ILE A 6 -7.68 -15.98 10.35
C ILE A 6 -8.01 -14.62 10.98
N ASP A 7 -8.16 -14.57 12.30
CA ASP A 7 -8.35 -13.36 13.11
C ASP A 7 -7.20 -12.36 12.93
N THR A 8 -5.97 -12.86 12.88
CA THR A 8 -4.77 -12.04 12.64
C THR A 8 -4.75 -11.52 11.21
N LEU A 9 -5.10 -12.37 10.23
CA LEU A 9 -5.13 -11.98 8.83
C LEU A 9 -6.21 -10.94 8.55
N ALA A 10 -7.39 -11.07 9.16
CA ALA A 10 -8.48 -10.11 9.01
C ALA A 10 -8.10 -8.68 9.39
N VAL A 11 -7.14 -8.52 10.32
CA VAL A 11 -6.68 -7.20 10.78
C VAL A 11 -5.44 -6.71 10.02
N HIS A 12 -4.53 -7.60 9.61
CA HIS A 12 -3.18 -7.20 9.19
C HIS A 12 -2.77 -7.58 7.77
N ALA A 13 -3.50 -8.46 7.09
CA ALA A 13 -3.10 -8.93 5.76
C ALA A 13 -3.10 -7.77 4.74
N GLY A 14 -2.00 -7.65 3.99
CA GLY A 14 -1.79 -6.55 3.02
C GLY A 14 -1.33 -5.23 3.64
N GLN A 15 -1.12 -5.20 4.97
CA GLN A 15 -0.66 -4.03 5.73
C GLN A 15 0.42 -4.43 6.76
N GLU A 16 1.29 -5.37 6.38
CA GLU A 16 2.30 -5.95 7.28
C GLU A 16 3.33 -4.89 7.73
N SER A 17 3.71 -4.01 6.80
CA SER A 17 4.62 -2.89 7.03
C SER A 17 3.85 -1.58 7.15
N PRO A 18 4.27 -0.65 8.02
CA PRO A 18 3.74 0.72 8.03
C PRO A 18 3.97 1.41 6.67
N ASP A 19 3.21 2.47 6.41
CA ASP A 19 3.44 3.34 5.27
C ASP A 19 4.89 3.86 5.27
N SER A 20 5.60 3.70 4.15
CA SER A 20 7.02 4.03 4.08
C SER A 20 7.31 5.53 4.10
N ALA A 21 6.34 6.37 3.73
CA ALA A 21 6.53 7.81 3.66
C ALA A 21 6.36 8.48 5.04
N THR A 22 5.48 7.95 5.89
CA THR A 22 5.05 8.60 7.13
C THR A 22 5.15 7.73 8.38
N GLY A 23 5.32 6.41 8.22
CA GLY A 23 5.24 5.45 9.32
C GLY A 23 3.83 5.18 9.84
N ALA A 24 2.79 5.69 9.15
CA ALA A 24 1.40 5.44 9.53
C ALA A 24 1.09 3.93 9.53
N ARG A 25 0.48 3.45 10.62
CA ARG A 25 0.03 2.04 10.71
C ARG A 25 -1.32 1.82 10.06
N ALA A 26 -2.22 2.80 10.16
CA ALA A 26 -3.47 2.80 9.40
C ALA A 26 -3.18 3.22 7.95
N VAL A 27 -3.80 2.55 6.99
CA VAL A 27 -3.61 2.88 5.57
C VAL A 27 -4.18 4.27 5.27
N PRO A 28 -3.39 5.17 4.66
CA PRO A 28 -3.89 6.46 4.22
C PRO A 28 -5.05 6.34 3.23
N ILE A 29 -6.02 7.26 3.33
CA ILE A 29 -7.09 7.37 2.34
C ILE A 29 -6.54 8.17 1.15
N TYR A 30 -6.24 7.48 0.04
CA TYR A 30 -5.85 8.12 -1.22
C TYR A 30 -7.09 8.65 -1.95
N GLN A 31 -7.70 9.71 -1.42
CA GLN A 31 -8.87 10.35 -2.01
C GLN A 31 -8.44 11.26 -3.18
N THR A 32 -8.04 10.64 -4.29
CA THR A 32 -7.64 11.30 -5.54
C THR A 32 -8.31 10.64 -6.73
N ALA A 33 -8.42 11.37 -7.84
CA ALA A 33 -8.89 10.85 -9.12
C ALA A 33 -7.73 10.45 -10.07
N SER A 34 -6.50 10.87 -9.78
CA SER A 34 -5.34 10.68 -10.66
C SER A 34 -4.01 10.63 -9.90
N TYR A 35 -3.01 9.97 -10.49
CA TYR A 35 -1.63 9.90 -9.99
C TYR A 35 -0.64 10.46 -11.01
N VAL A 36 0.45 11.05 -10.53
CA VAL A 36 1.51 11.65 -11.36
C VAL A 36 2.49 10.58 -11.84
N PHE A 37 2.86 10.63 -13.12
CA PHE A 37 3.95 9.82 -13.65
C PHE A 37 5.31 10.43 -13.32
N LYS A 38 6.30 9.56 -13.05
CA LYS A 38 7.67 10.00 -12.77
C LYS A 38 8.36 10.67 -13.96
N SER A 39 8.03 10.26 -15.19
CA SER A 39 8.48 10.87 -16.45
C SER A 39 7.52 10.51 -17.60
N PRO A 40 7.61 11.15 -18.77
CA PRO A 40 6.84 10.77 -19.97
C PRO A 40 7.13 9.33 -20.43
N GLU A 41 8.37 8.86 -20.34
CA GLU A 41 8.76 7.50 -20.70
C GLU A 41 8.17 6.48 -19.74
N HIS A 42 8.12 6.79 -18.44
CA HIS A 42 7.40 5.95 -17.48
C HIS A 42 5.90 5.90 -17.82
N ALA A 43 5.29 7.05 -18.16
CA ALA A 43 3.90 7.10 -18.57
C ALA A 43 3.61 6.24 -19.81
N ALA A 44 4.52 6.26 -20.79
CA ALA A 44 4.39 5.52 -22.03
C ALA A 44 4.59 3.99 -21.89
N ASN A 45 5.25 3.53 -20.82
CA ASN A 45 5.61 2.12 -20.60
C ASN A 45 4.79 1.40 -19.51
N LEU A 46 3.70 2.01 -19.04
CA LEU A 46 2.82 1.43 -18.00
C LEU A 46 1.85 0.37 -18.54
#